data_AF-A0A0F9PJV7-F1
#
_entry.id   AF-A0A0F9PJV7-F1
#
_cell.length_a   1.000
_cell.length_b   1.000
_cell.length_c   1.000
_cell.angle_alpha   90.00
_cell.angle_beta   90.00
_cell.angle_gamma   90.00
#
_symmetry.space_group_name_H-M   'P 1'
#
loop_
_entity.id
_entity.type
_entity.pdbx_description
1 polymer ?
#
loop_
_entity_poly.entity_id
_entity_poly.type
_entity_poly.pdbx_seq_one_letter_code
_entity_poly.pdbx_strand_id
1 'polypeptide(L)'
;MGDRKVCSKCRWEKHVSEFGKNNSKRDRLNTWCNTCKSEYFKQHYVKKKYNRTLEETEQILIDQTRECASDGTPINMKTRKMHHNKETGQIYDLLCHSCNMVLGYAHHDYRVILMCAIYQAKLNNIDFGEFIDFLKSKF
;
A
#
# COMPACT_ATOMS: atom_id res chain seq x y z
N MET A 1 29.04 -23.49 -21.64
CA MET A 1 28.39 -22.25 -21.15
C MET A 1 27.77 -22.62 -19.81
N GLY A 2 28.19 -22.01 -18.71
CA GLY A 2 27.66 -22.37 -17.40
C GLY A 2 26.18 -22.07 -17.32
N ASP A 3 25.41 -23.04 -16.82
CA ASP A 3 23.98 -22.91 -16.50
C ASP A 3 23.76 -22.16 -15.18
N ARG A 4 24.86 -21.74 -14.52
CA ARG A 4 24.85 -21.05 -13.24
C ARG A 4 25.56 -19.70 -13.29
N LYS A 5 25.08 -18.80 -12.44
CA LYS A 5 25.57 -17.44 -12.27
C LYS A 5 25.44 -17.03 -10.81
N VAL A 6 26.44 -16.33 -10.28
CA VAL A 6 26.40 -15.74 -8.94
C VAL A 6 25.69 -14.39 -8.98
N CYS A 7 24.68 -14.22 -8.13
CA CYS A 7 24.01 -12.94 -7.95
C CYS A 7 24.92 -11.97 -7.18
N SER A 8 25.22 -10.79 -7.72
CA SER A 8 26.12 -9.85 -7.04
C SER A 8 25.51 -9.16 -5.81
N LYS A 9 24.21 -9.32 -5.56
CA LYS A 9 23.50 -8.76 -4.39
C LYS A 9 23.44 -9.76 -3.23
N CYS A 10 22.83 -10.92 -3.43
CA CYS A 10 22.74 -11.94 -2.37
C CYS A 10 23.94 -12.89 -2.31
N ARG A 11 24.84 -12.85 -3.30
CA ARG A 11 26.08 -13.65 -3.39
C ARG A 11 25.88 -15.16 -3.55
N TRP A 12 24.65 -15.62 -3.76
CA TRP A 12 24.34 -17.02 -4.04
C TRP A 12 24.52 -17.37 -5.53
N GLU A 13 25.06 -18.57 -5.78
CA GLU A 13 25.04 -19.21 -7.09
C GLU A 13 23.64 -19.72 -7.42
N LYS A 14 23.14 -19.39 -8.61
CA LYS A 14 21.77 -19.65 -9.05
C LYS A 14 21.74 -20.05 -10.50
N HIS A 15 20.67 -20.73 -10.91
CA HIS A 15 20.51 -21.08 -12.32
C HIS A 15 20.27 -19.82 -13.17
N VAL A 16 20.77 -19.79 -14.41
CA VAL A 16 20.66 -18.62 -15.30
C VAL A 16 19.21 -18.18 -15.57
N SER A 17 18.24 -19.10 -15.45
CA SER A 17 16.80 -18.78 -15.56
C SER A 17 16.29 -17.89 -14.41
N GLU A 18 16.99 -17.83 -13.28
CA GLU A 18 16.65 -16.93 -12.17
C GLU A 18 17.11 -15.48 -12.41
N PHE A 19 17.68 -15.18 -13.58
CA PHE A 19 18.14 -13.85 -13.96
C PHE A 19 17.38 -13.35 -15.19
N GLY A 20 16.84 -12.13 -15.11
CA GLY A 20 16.21 -11.49 -16.26
C GLY A 20 17.24 -11.14 -17.33
N LYS A 21 16.79 -11.10 -18.59
CA LYS A 21 17.62 -10.72 -19.74
C LYS A 21 18.12 -9.28 -19.63
N ASN A 22 19.33 -9.04 -20.10
CA ASN A 22 19.95 -7.71 -20.22
C ASN A 22 20.99 -7.71 -21.34
N ASN A 23 20.59 -7.23 -22.52
CA ASN A 23 21.41 -7.26 -23.73
C ASN A 23 22.67 -6.38 -23.66
N SER A 24 22.79 -5.48 -22.68
CA SER A 24 23.99 -4.67 -22.47
C SER A 24 25.16 -5.44 -21.83
N LYS A 25 24.91 -6.64 -21.29
CA LYS A 25 25.93 -7.46 -20.61
C LYS A 25 26.45 -8.55 -21.54
N ARG A 26 27.73 -8.92 -21.36
CA ARG A 26 28.40 -9.97 -22.14
C ARG A 26 27.66 -11.30 -22.13
N ASP A 27 27.09 -11.68 -20.99
CA ASP A 27 26.31 -12.91 -20.80
C ASP A 27 24.81 -12.73 -21.04
N ARG A 28 24.38 -11.53 -21.45
CA ARG A 28 22.98 -11.15 -21.71
C ARG A 28 22.04 -11.31 -20.50
N LEU A 29 22.57 -11.37 -19.28
CA LEU A 29 21.80 -11.55 -18.06
C LEU A 29 22.06 -10.40 -17.08
N ASN A 30 21.06 -10.07 -16.26
CA ASN A 30 21.24 -9.12 -15.16
C ASN A 30 22.28 -9.63 -14.15
N THR A 31 22.90 -8.71 -13.41
CA THR A 31 23.87 -9.03 -12.34
C THR A 31 23.18 -9.49 -11.06
N TRP A 32 21.93 -9.08 -10.85
CA TRP A 32 21.10 -9.50 -9.73
C TRP A 32 20.08 -10.54 -10.20
N CYS A 33 19.80 -11.53 -9.36
CA CYS A 33 18.68 -12.45 -9.60
C CYS A 33 17.33 -11.71 -9.53
N ASN A 34 16.31 -12.32 -10.13
CA ASN A 34 14.96 -11.75 -10.22
C ASN A 34 14.36 -11.43 -8.84
N THR A 35 14.63 -12.26 -7.82
CA THR A 35 14.20 -12.03 -6.43
C THR A 35 14.79 -10.74 -5.87
N CYS A 36 16.12 -10.61 -5.88
CA CYS A 36 16.83 -9.43 -5.37
C CYS A 36 16.46 -8.14 -6.10
N LYS A 37 16.19 -8.25 -7.41
CA LYS A 37 15.73 -7.15 -8.26
C LYS A 37 14.30 -6.74 -7.90
N SER A 38 13.39 -7.70 -7.72
CA SER A 38 12.01 -7.46 -7.31
C SER A 38 11.94 -6.79 -5.93
N GLU A 39 12.69 -7.29 -4.95
CA GLU A 39 12.79 -6.71 -3.61
C GLU A 39 13.30 -5.26 -3.65
N TYR A 40 14.37 -5.01 -4.41
CA TYR A 40 14.92 -3.66 -4.59
C TYR A 40 13.88 -2.71 -5.18
N PHE A 41 13.18 -3.11 -6.24
CA PHE A 41 12.17 -2.26 -6.85
C PHE A 41 11.00 -1.98 -5.91
N LYS A 42 10.57 -2.94 -5.09
CA LYS A 42 9.53 -2.70 -4.08
C LYS A 42 9.97 -1.62 -3.08
N GLN A 43 11.17 -1.74 -2.52
CA GLN A 43 11.71 -0.74 -1.59
C GLN A 43 11.88 0.62 -2.26
N HIS A 44 12.47 0.66 -3.46
CA HIS A 44 12.72 1.89 -4.19
C HIS A 44 11.43 2.58 -4.66
N TYR A 45 10.41 1.82 -5.06
CA TYR A 45 9.11 2.38 -5.44
C TYR A 45 8.45 3.06 -4.24
N VAL A 46 8.42 2.40 -3.08
CA VAL A 46 7.80 2.98 -1.87
C VAL A 46 8.56 4.24 -1.44
N LYS A 47 9.89 4.19 -1.43
CA LYS A 47 10.72 5.36 -1.13
C LYS A 47 10.51 6.51 -2.12
N LYS A 48 10.50 6.23 -3.43
CA LYS A 48 10.33 7.27 -4.45
C LYS A 48 8.95 7.90 -4.42
N LYS A 49 7.90 7.10 -4.18
CA LYS A 49 6.51 7.56 -4.29
C LYS A 49 5.97 8.18 -3.00
N TYR A 50 6.39 7.66 -1.84
CA TYR A 50 5.84 8.03 -0.54
C TYR A 50 6.89 8.59 0.42
N ASN A 51 8.12 8.80 -0.05
CA ASN A 51 9.25 9.24 0.76
C ASN A 51 9.43 8.43 2.07
N ARG A 52 9.14 7.13 2.03
CA ARG A 52 9.22 6.22 3.18
C ARG A 52 9.77 4.85 2.82
N THR A 53 10.30 4.12 3.81
CA THR A 53 10.77 2.73 3.64
C THR A 53 9.64 1.72 3.88
N LEU A 54 9.92 0.43 3.62
CA LEU A 54 8.96 -0.64 3.93
C LEU A 54 8.84 -0.85 5.43
N GLU A 55 9.93 -0.66 6.16
CA GLU A 55 10.02 -0.83 7.60
C GLU A 55 9.21 0.26 8.33
N GLU A 56 9.37 1.53 7.92
CA GLU A 56 8.55 2.63 8.46
C GLU A 56 7.06 2.43 8.20
N THR A 57 6.75 1.92 7.00
CA THR A 57 5.40 1.52 6.63
C THR A 57 4.84 0.43 7.55
N GLU A 58 5.67 -0.56 7.91
CA GLU A 58 5.25 -1.71 8.70
C GLU A 58 5.05 -1.29 10.16
N GLN A 59 5.84 -0.32 10.62
CA GLN A 59 5.63 0.31 11.93
C GLN A 59 4.25 0.97 12.02
N ILE A 60 3.85 1.79 11.02
CA ILE A 60 2.49 2.37 10.99
C ILE A 60 1.42 1.28 11.07
N LEU A 61 1.62 0.18 10.34
CA LEU A 61 0.67 -0.92 10.36
C LEU A 61 0.56 -1.58 11.75
N ILE A 62 1.68 -1.71 12.47
CA ILE A 62 1.72 -2.23 13.85
C ILE A 62 1.03 -1.25 14.80
N ASP A 63 1.33 0.04 14.67
CA ASP A 63 0.77 1.10 15.50
C ASP A 63 -0.76 1.19 15.33
N GLN A 64 -1.27 0.90 14.12
CA GLN A 64 -2.69 0.74 13.80
C GLN A 64 -3.28 -0.64 14.14
N THR A 65 -2.63 -1.44 14.99
CA THR A 65 -3.10 -2.79 15.36
C THR A 65 -3.36 -3.73 14.18
N ARG A 66 -2.70 -3.48 13.04
CA ARG A 66 -2.90 -4.17 11.75
C ARG A 66 -4.32 -4.04 11.20
N GLU A 67 -4.97 -2.93 11.47
CA GLU A 67 -6.32 -2.61 11.03
C GLU A 67 -6.34 -1.32 10.22
N CYS A 68 -7.36 -1.19 9.37
CA CYS A 68 -7.63 0.02 8.61
C CYS A 68 -7.95 1.15 9.57
N ALA A 69 -7.25 2.28 9.45
CA ALA A 69 -7.45 3.44 10.32
C ALA A 69 -8.86 4.05 10.24
N SER A 70 -9.66 3.71 9.22
CA SER A 70 -11.01 4.25 9.04
C SER A 70 -12.12 3.33 9.55
N ASP A 71 -12.10 2.05 9.20
CA ASP A 71 -13.22 1.13 9.45
C ASP A 71 -12.83 -0.08 10.31
N GLY A 72 -11.58 -0.17 10.76
CA GLY A 72 -11.07 -1.30 11.55
C GLY A 72 -10.90 -2.60 10.77
N THR A 73 -11.12 -2.61 9.45
CA THR A 73 -10.94 -3.83 8.64
C THR A 73 -9.49 -4.33 8.76
N PRO A 74 -9.23 -5.62 9.07
CA PRO A 74 -7.87 -6.15 9.14
C PRO A 74 -7.11 -5.98 7.82
N ILE A 75 -5.90 -5.46 7.90
CA ILE A 75 -5.01 -5.23 6.76
C ILE A 75 -3.59 -5.75 7.05
N ASN A 76 -2.83 -5.99 5.98
CA ASN A 76 -1.44 -6.37 6.08
C ASN A 76 -0.59 -5.65 5.02
N MET A 77 0.72 -5.88 5.03
CA MET A 77 1.67 -5.27 4.10
C MET A 77 1.33 -5.46 2.61
N LYS A 78 0.55 -6.48 2.26
CA LYS A 78 0.09 -6.75 0.88
C LYS A 78 -1.26 -6.10 0.57
N THR A 79 -2.18 -6.02 1.52
CA THR A 79 -3.56 -5.55 1.31
C THR A 79 -3.75 -4.05 1.59
N ARG A 80 -2.86 -3.46 2.41
CA ARG A 80 -2.92 -2.04 2.78
C ARG A 80 -2.89 -1.11 1.56
N LYS A 81 -3.55 0.04 1.71
CA LYS A 81 -3.41 1.21 0.82
C LYS A 81 -2.84 2.36 1.63
N MET A 82 -1.91 3.10 1.03
CA MET A 82 -1.27 4.25 1.67
C MET A 82 -2.09 5.50 1.37
N HIS A 83 -2.81 5.99 2.36
CA HIS A 83 -3.38 7.33 2.27
C HIS A 83 -2.24 8.33 2.47
N HIS A 84 -2.05 9.22 1.50
CA HIS A 84 -0.92 10.13 1.49
C HIS A 84 -1.33 11.51 0.99
N ASN A 85 -0.61 12.52 1.47
CA ASN A 85 -0.63 13.85 0.90
C ASN A 85 -0.05 13.80 -0.53
N LYS A 86 -0.78 14.36 -1.50
CA LYS A 86 -0.39 14.31 -2.91
C LYS A 86 0.78 15.23 -3.26
N GLU A 87 1.02 16.26 -2.46
CA GLU A 87 2.08 17.26 -2.67
C GLU A 87 3.39 16.85 -1.98
N THR A 88 3.31 16.42 -0.72
CA THR A 88 4.50 16.07 0.08
C THR A 88 4.85 14.58 0.03
N GLY A 89 3.91 13.73 -0.39
CA GLY A 89 4.05 12.27 -0.33
C GLY A 89 3.93 11.69 1.08
N GLN A 90 3.73 12.53 2.11
CA GLN A 90 3.60 12.10 3.50
C GLN A 90 2.40 11.18 3.66
N ILE A 91 2.66 9.96 4.15
CA ILE A 91 1.60 9.02 4.55
C ILE A 91 0.97 9.54 5.84
N TYR A 92 -0.37 9.61 5.87
CA TYR A 92 -1.14 9.78 7.10
C TYR A 92 -1.30 8.41 7.76
N ASP A 93 -2.14 7.56 7.17
CA ASP A 93 -2.48 6.24 7.69
C ASP A 93 -2.62 5.19 6.57
N LEU A 94 -2.75 3.95 6.98
CA LEU A 94 -3.00 2.80 6.14
C LEU A 94 -4.47 2.42 6.17
N LEU A 95 -5.04 2.25 4.98
CA LEU A 95 -6.45 1.95 4.80
C LEU A 95 -6.67 0.62 4.09
N CYS A 96 -7.85 0.04 4.25
CA CYS A 96 -8.35 -1.00 3.37
C CYS A 96 -8.57 -0.44 1.95
N HIS A 97 -8.77 -1.31 0.97
CA HIS A 97 -9.02 -0.87 -0.40
C HIS A 97 -10.28 0.00 -0.52
N SER A 98 -11.37 -0.41 0.14
CA SER A 98 -12.68 0.24 0.06
C SER A 98 -12.63 1.68 0.61
N CYS A 99 -12.14 1.89 1.84
CA CYS A 99 -12.02 3.22 2.42
C CYS A 99 -11.13 4.13 1.58
N ASN A 100 -10.00 3.62 1.07
CA ASN A 100 -9.14 4.40 0.18
C ASN A 100 -9.86 4.81 -1.12
N MET A 101 -10.70 3.94 -1.69
CA MET A 101 -11.48 4.26 -2.89
C MET A 101 -12.57 5.30 -2.59
N VAL A 102 -13.29 5.19 -1.47
CA VAL A 102 -14.30 6.17 -1.06
C VAL A 102 -13.68 7.56 -0.94
N LEU A 103 -12.53 7.68 -0.25
CA LEU A 103 -11.81 8.95 -0.12
C LEU A 103 -11.37 9.49 -1.49
N GLY A 104 -10.93 8.61 -2.38
CA GLY A 104 -10.56 8.96 -3.75
C GLY A 104 -11.73 9.53 -4.57
N TYR A 105 -12.87 8.81 -4.60
CA TYR A 105 -14.08 9.22 -5.33
C TYR A 105 -14.75 10.44 -4.73
N ALA A 106 -14.64 10.64 -3.42
CA ALA A 106 -15.08 11.85 -2.75
C ALA A 106 -14.14 13.04 -2.97
N HIS A 107 -13.11 12.90 -3.81
CA HIS A 107 -12.09 13.93 -4.05
C HIS A 107 -11.42 14.43 -2.77
N HIS A 108 -11.32 13.57 -1.75
CA HIS A 108 -10.80 13.90 -0.42
C HIS A 108 -11.60 15.01 0.29
N ASP A 109 -12.86 15.22 -0.09
CA ASP A 109 -13.80 16.13 0.56
C ASP A 109 -14.75 15.34 1.47
N TYR A 110 -14.58 15.49 2.79
CA TYR A 110 -15.39 14.80 3.79
C TYR A 110 -16.88 15.12 3.68
N ARG A 111 -17.25 16.28 3.12
CA ARG A 111 -18.65 16.68 2.95
C ARG A 111 -19.35 15.78 1.94
N VAL A 112 -18.67 15.38 0.88
CA VAL A 112 -19.23 14.44 -0.12
C VAL A 112 -19.48 13.08 0.53
N ILE A 113 -18.54 12.60 1.36
CA ILE A 113 -18.68 11.33 2.10
C ILE A 113 -19.87 11.39 3.05
N LEU A 114 -20.02 12.49 3.80
CA LEU A 114 -21.12 12.68 4.72
C LEU A 114 -22.48 12.69 3.99
N MET A 115 -22.56 13.36 2.83
CA MET A 115 -23.78 13.38 2.02
C MET A 115 -24.15 11.97 1.52
N CYS A 116 -23.16 11.16 1.09
CA CYS A 116 -23.37 9.76 0.75
C CYS A 116 -23.84 8.92 1.94
N ALA A 117 -23.24 9.11 3.12
CA ALA A 117 -23.64 8.41 4.35
C ALA A 117 -25.09 8.75 4.76
N ILE A 118 -25.47 10.02 4.70
CA ILE A 118 -26.84 10.47 4.96
C ILE A 118 -27.83 9.85 3.96
N TYR A 119 -27.48 9.81 2.67
CA TYR A 119 -28.31 9.18 1.65
C TYR A 119 -28.51 7.69 1.93
N GLN A 120 -27.45 6.96 2.27
CA GLN A 120 -27.54 5.54 2.61
C GLN A 120 -28.37 5.29 3.87
N ALA A 121 -28.21 6.11 4.91
CA ALA A 121 -29.00 6.04 6.14
C ALA A 121 -30.51 6.20 5.85
N LYS A 122 -30.87 7.15 4.98
CA LYS A 122 -32.27 7.35 4.54
C LYS A 122 -32.83 6.12 3.82
N LEU A 123 -32.06 5.50 2.92
CA LEU A 123 -32.49 4.26 2.24
C LEU A 123 -32.71 3.10 3.22
N ASN A 124 -31.93 3.06 4.29
CA ASN A 124 -32.01 2.04 5.33
C ASN A 124 -33.06 2.39 6.42
N ASN A 125 -33.82 3.48 6.29
CA ASN A 125 -34.78 3.97 7.28
C ASN A 125 -34.17 4.24 8.68
N ILE A 126 -32.89 4.60 8.74
CA ILE A 126 -32.23 5.02 9.98
C ILE A 126 -32.71 6.42 10.34
N ASP A 127 -33.18 6.60 11.57
CA ASP A 127 -33.60 7.92 12.03
C ASP A 127 -32.40 8.84 12.32
N PHE A 128 -32.65 10.15 12.30
CA PHE A 128 -31.57 11.13 12.46
C PHE A 128 -30.89 11.04 13.83
N GLY A 129 -31.62 10.69 14.89
CA GLY A 129 -31.06 10.49 16.22
C GLY A 129 -30.08 9.32 16.26
N GLU A 130 -30.49 8.15 15.75
CA GLU A 130 -29.63 6.96 15.64
C GLU A 130 -28.36 7.27 14.82
N PHE A 131 -28.50 7.95 13.68
CA PHE A 131 -27.37 8.33 12.85
C PHE A 131 -26.39 9.26 13.58
N ILE A 132 -26.91 10.26 14.30
CA ILE A 132 -26.10 11.20 15.07
C ILE A 132 -25.40 10.50 16.25
N ASP A 133 -26.08 9.58 16.93
CA ASP A 133 -25.49 8.83 18.03
C ASP A 133 -24.39 7.87 17.55
N PHE A 134 -24.58 7.25 16.38
CA PHE A 134 -23.50 6.53 15.71
C PHE A 134 -22.28 7.43 15.46
N LEU A 135 -22.47 8.63 14.89
CA LEU A 135 -21.36 9.56 14.65
C LEU A 135 -20.65 9.95 15.94
N LYS A 136 -21.39 10.28 17.01
CA LYS A 136 -20.81 10.60 18.32
C LYS A 136 -19.99 9.45 18.90
N SER A 137 -20.37 8.20 18.64
CA SER A 137 -19.62 7.03 19.13
C SER A 137 -18.25 6.84 18.46
N LYS A 138 -17.97 7.58 17.38
CA LYS A 138 -16.73 7.47 16.58
C LYS A 138 -15.78 8.65 16.77
N PHE A 139 -16.17 9.68 17.52
CA PHE A 139 -15.33 10.82 17.92
C PHE A 139 -14.99 10.74 19.41
#